data_AF-N8TYF4-F1
#
_entry.id   AF-N8TYF4-F1
#
_cell.length_a   1.000
_cell.length_b   1.000
_cell.length_c   1.000
_cell.angle_alpha   90.00
_cell.angle_beta   90.00
_cell.angle_gamma   90.00
#
_symmetry.space_group_name_H-M   'P 1'
#
loop_
_entity.id
_entity.type
_entity.pdbx_description
1 polymer ?
#
loop_
_entity_poly.entity_id
_entity_poly.type
_entity_poly.pdbx_seq_one_letter_code
_entity_poly.pdbx_strand_id
1 'polypeptide(L)'
;MAAPQSAQSVANPQNDNSINIVVRTQIVGLWGMEIPNNKKCVEYYNFKSNNQVIIKSAAEWSTGIYEYQPSPENSKIGALALQVKYDNNQKDCLGHQQDQAGEVSQYFVQWRNANTIQFCTSEKQDKCVVTLRRVLP
;
A
#
# COMPACT_ATOMS: atom_id res chain seq x y z
N MET A 1 -54.94 15.00 -49.98
CA MET A 1 -54.43 13.62 -50.10
C MET A 1 -52.94 13.64 -49.80
N ALA A 2 -52.44 12.56 -49.17
CA ALA A 2 -51.05 12.26 -48.76
C ALA A 2 -50.76 12.37 -47.24
N ALA A 3 -50.93 11.25 -46.53
CA ALA A 3 -49.97 10.80 -45.52
C ALA A 3 -48.89 9.97 -46.26
N PRO A 4 -47.62 9.89 -45.81
CA PRO A 4 -47.22 9.08 -44.64
C PRO A 4 -46.02 9.74 -43.88
N GLN A 5 -45.28 9.22 -42.89
CA GLN A 5 -44.92 7.86 -42.49
C GLN A 5 -44.25 7.96 -41.08
N SER A 6 -44.55 7.03 -40.19
CA SER A 6 -43.98 6.89 -38.85
C SER A 6 -42.51 6.46 -38.89
N ALA A 7 -41.61 7.21 -38.25
CA ALA A 7 -40.22 6.82 -38.03
C ALA A 7 -40.11 5.94 -36.77
N GLN A 8 -39.91 4.65 -36.96
CA GLN A 8 -39.49 3.72 -35.91
C GLN A 8 -37.99 3.94 -35.65
N SER A 9 -37.62 4.37 -34.44
CA SER A 9 -36.24 4.42 -33.98
C SER A 9 -35.75 3.00 -33.66
N VAL A 10 -34.84 2.50 -34.49
CA VAL A 10 -34.16 1.21 -34.28
C VAL A 10 -33.19 1.37 -33.11
N ALA A 11 -33.40 0.62 -32.03
CA ALA A 11 -32.46 0.54 -30.92
C ALA A 11 -31.18 -0.16 -31.40
N ASN A 12 -30.07 0.57 -31.43
CA ASN A 12 -28.76 0.03 -31.73
C ASN A 12 -28.17 -0.53 -30.41
N PRO A 13 -27.84 -1.83 -30.29
CA PRO A 13 -27.19 -2.35 -29.11
C PRO A 13 -25.76 -1.82 -29.07
N GLN A 14 -25.48 -0.88 -28.15
CA GLN A 14 -24.12 -0.43 -27.89
C GLN A 14 -23.33 -1.61 -27.31
N ASN A 15 -22.34 -2.07 -28.07
CA ASN A 15 -21.24 -2.90 -27.55
C ASN A 15 -20.51 -2.10 -26.47
N ASP A 16 -20.80 -2.37 -25.20
CA ASP A 16 -20.08 -1.79 -24.06
C ASP A 16 -18.74 -2.50 -23.87
N ASN A 17 -17.79 -2.21 -24.78
CA ASN A 17 -16.40 -2.60 -24.65
C ASN A 17 -15.63 -1.57 -23.80
N SER A 18 -16.06 -1.32 -22.57
CA SER A 18 -15.38 -0.38 -21.68
C SER A 18 -14.09 -0.99 -21.10
N ILE A 19 -12.94 -0.44 -21.49
CA ILE A 19 -11.63 -0.76 -20.90
C ILE A 19 -11.42 0.12 -19.68
N ASN A 20 -11.39 -0.48 -18.49
CA ASN A 20 -11.07 0.22 -17.25
C ASN A 20 -9.56 0.12 -16.95
N ILE A 21 -8.84 1.24 -17.11
CA ILE A 21 -7.42 1.34 -16.76
C ILE A 21 -7.32 1.75 -15.28
N VAL A 22 -6.88 0.83 -14.41
CA VAL A 22 -6.65 1.10 -12.99
C VAL A 22 -5.15 1.29 -12.74
N VAL A 23 -4.74 2.53 -12.47
CA VAL A 23 -3.36 2.83 -12.07
C VAL A 23 -3.19 2.50 -10.59
N ARG A 24 -2.27 1.59 -10.28
CA ARG A 24 -1.93 1.21 -8.89
C ARG A 24 -0.73 2.01 -8.42
N THR A 25 -0.74 2.44 -7.16
CA THR A 25 0.46 3.02 -6.55
C THR A 25 1.55 1.94 -6.43
N GLN A 26 2.80 2.29 -6.72
CA GLN A 26 3.91 1.33 -6.81
C GLN A 26 4.14 0.54 -5.50
N ILE A 27 3.76 1.12 -4.37
CA ILE A 27 3.91 0.53 -3.03
C ILE A 27 2.91 -0.59 -2.73
N VAL A 28 1.82 -0.72 -3.51
CA VAL A 28 0.84 -1.81 -3.34
C VAL A 28 1.55 -3.17 -3.44
N GLY A 29 1.12 -4.10 -2.59
CA GLY A 29 1.66 -5.46 -2.51
C GLY A 29 1.97 -5.88 -1.08
N LEU A 30 2.43 -7.12 -0.96
CA LEU A 30 2.91 -7.68 0.30
C LEU A 30 4.41 -7.49 0.41
N TRP A 31 4.84 -6.95 1.54
CA TRP A 31 6.23 -6.66 1.85
C TRP A 31 6.62 -7.31 3.17
N GLY A 32 7.84 -7.82 3.27
CA GLY A 32 8.39 -8.43 4.48
C GLY A 32 9.61 -7.67 4.97
N MET A 33 9.65 -7.37 6.27
CA MET A 33 10.79 -6.84 7.00
C MET A 33 11.36 -7.93 7.90
N GLU A 34 12.65 -8.26 7.72
CA GLU A 34 13.38 -9.08 8.69
C GLU A 34 13.79 -8.23 9.88
N ILE A 35 13.48 -8.66 11.10
CA ILE A 35 13.84 -7.92 12.31
C ILE A 35 15.35 -7.94 12.52
N PRO A 36 16.01 -6.77 12.68
CA PRO A 36 17.42 -6.71 13.05
C PRO A 36 17.67 -7.52 14.33
N ASN A 37 18.74 -8.32 14.36
CA ASN A 37 19.12 -9.20 15.47
C ASN A 37 18.20 -10.42 15.74
N ASN A 38 17.04 -10.54 15.08
CA ASN A 38 16.18 -11.72 15.17
C ASN A 38 15.63 -12.12 13.79
N LYS A 39 16.50 -12.71 12.95
CA LYS A 39 16.16 -13.16 11.59
C LYS A 39 15.10 -14.27 11.50
N LYS A 40 14.58 -14.75 12.64
CA LYS A 40 13.54 -15.80 12.68
C LYS A 40 12.14 -15.23 12.57
N CYS A 41 11.95 -13.92 12.80
CA CYS A 41 10.66 -13.27 12.67
C CYS A 41 10.67 -12.28 11.51
N VAL A 42 9.59 -12.33 10.71
CA VAL A 42 9.36 -11.40 9.60
C VAL A 42 8.08 -10.66 9.90
N GLU A 43 8.16 -9.35 9.88
CA GLU A 43 7.00 -8.48 9.95
C GLU A 43 6.50 -8.20 8.53
N TYR A 44 5.20 -8.39 8.32
CA TYR A 44 4.59 -8.25 7.01
C TYR A 44 3.71 -7.02 6.92
N TYR A 45 3.85 -6.29 5.82
CA TYR A 45 3.07 -5.12 5.46
C TYR A 45 2.32 -5.40 4.16
N ASN A 46 1.00 -5.44 4.19
CA ASN A 46 0.17 -5.64 3.02
C ASN A 46 -0.54 -4.33 2.66
N PHE A 47 0.06 -3.57 1.73
CA PHE A 47 -0.52 -2.34 1.21
C PHE A 47 -1.55 -2.66 0.13
N LYS A 48 -2.82 -2.41 0.42
CA LYS A 48 -3.94 -2.66 -0.49
C LYS A 48 -4.22 -1.44 -1.37
N SER A 49 -4.76 -1.67 -2.56
CA SER A 49 -5.10 -0.61 -3.52
C SER A 49 -6.18 0.38 -3.06
N ASN A 50 -6.89 0.07 -1.97
CA ASN A 50 -7.93 0.93 -1.38
C ASN A 50 -7.42 1.75 -0.18
N ASN A 51 -6.11 2.05 -0.14
CA ASN A 51 -5.45 2.80 0.93
C ASN A 51 -5.51 2.12 2.32
N GLN A 52 -5.82 0.83 2.40
CA GLN A 52 -5.74 0.06 3.62
C GLN A 52 -4.40 -0.66 3.73
N VAL A 53 -3.92 -0.81 4.97
CA VAL A 53 -2.74 -1.62 5.27
C VAL A 53 -3.09 -2.66 6.32
N ILE A 54 -2.57 -3.87 6.17
CA ILE A 54 -2.57 -4.89 7.22
C ILE A 54 -1.11 -5.13 7.60
N ILE A 55 -0.79 -5.00 8.88
CA ILE A 55 0.53 -5.25 9.43
C ILE A 55 0.43 -6.51 10.29
N LYS A 56 1.40 -7.41 10.17
CA LYS A 56 1.47 -8.61 11.00
C LYS A 56 2.89 -8.82 11.51
N SER A 57 3.04 -8.83 12.83
CA SER A 57 4.30 -9.05 13.53
C SER A 57 4.10 -10.18 14.54
N ALA A 58 4.59 -11.39 14.23
CA ALA A 58 4.32 -12.60 15.02
C ALA A 58 2.82 -12.84 15.30
N ALA A 59 2.38 -12.70 16.55
CA ALA A 59 0.99 -12.86 16.98
C ALA A 59 0.19 -11.54 16.90
N GLU A 60 0.90 -10.41 16.87
CA GLU A 60 0.34 -9.09 16.65
C GLU A 60 -0.10 -8.92 15.20
N TRP A 61 -1.29 -8.38 15.03
CA TRP A 61 -1.75 -7.87 13.75
C TRP A 61 -2.56 -6.61 13.95
N SER A 62 -2.32 -5.66 13.06
CA SER A 62 -2.98 -4.38 13.06
C SER A 62 -3.50 -4.06 11.67
N THR A 63 -4.52 -3.21 11.63
CA THR A 63 -5.08 -2.69 10.39
C THR A 63 -5.05 -1.17 10.43
N GLY A 64 -4.81 -0.56 9.28
CA GLY A 64 -4.66 0.87 9.19
C GLY A 64 -5.06 1.42 7.83
N ILE A 65 -4.88 2.73 7.71
CA ILE A 65 -4.93 3.44 6.43
C ILE A 65 -3.57 4.03 6.13
N TYR A 66 -3.28 4.22 4.86
CA TYR A 66 -2.03 4.84 4.44
C TYR A 66 -2.23 5.80 3.26
N GLU A 67 -1.37 6.81 3.22
CA GLU A 67 -1.21 7.70 2.08
C GLU A 67 0.23 7.61 1.59
N TYR A 68 0.40 7.30 0.31
CA TYR A 68 1.70 7.22 -0.33
C TYR A 68 1.82 8.28 -1.41
N GLN A 69 2.83 9.15 -1.27
CA GLN A 69 3.19 10.15 -2.25
C GLN A 69 4.46 9.69 -2.97
N PRO A 70 4.37 9.34 -4.27
CA PRO A 70 5.52 8.93 -5.05
C PRO A 70 6.57 10.04 -5.14
N SER A 71 7.81 9.61 -5.36
CA SER A 71 8.91 10.50 -5.68
C SER A 71 8.65 11.29 -6.97
N PRO A 72 9.00 12.59 -7.03
CA PRO A 72 9.20 13.28 -8.31
C PRO A 72 10.24 12.50 -9.13
N GLU A 73 10.08 12.42 -10.46
CA GLU A 73 10.72 11.43 -11.37
C GLU A 73 12.23 11.16 -11.20
N ASN A 74 12.98 12.00 -10.47
CA ASN A 74 14.41 11.89 -10.27
C ASN A 74 14.89 11.46 -8.87
N SER A 75 14.09 11.53 -7.79
CA SER A 75 14.63 11.36 -6.42
C SER A 75 14.57 9.93 -5.85
N LYS A 76 13.78 9.01 -6.44
CA LYS A 76 13.50 7.65 -5.92
C LYS A 76 13.07 7.60 -4.45
N ILE A 77 12.68 8.73 -3.88
CA ILE A 77 12.27 8.89 -2.47
C ILE A 77 10.83 9.42 -2.48
N GLY A 78 9.89 8.59 -2.02
CA GLY A 78 8.51 9.00 -1.76
C GLY A 78 8.28 9.25 -0.28
N ALA A 79 7.08 9.72 0.07
CA ALA A 79 6.61 9.87 1.44
C ALA A 79 5.46 8.89 1.71
N LEU A 80 5.43 8.33 2.92
CA LEU A 80 4.40 7.42 3.40
C LEU A 80 3.91 7.92 4.77
N ALA A 81 2.62 8.20 4.87
CA ALA A 81 1.94 8.38 6.13
C ALA A 81 1.08 7.14 6.40
N LEU A 82 1.18 6.59 7.61
CA LEU A 82 0.45 5.41 8.05
C LEU A 82 -0.29 5.74 9.34
N GLN A 83 -1.56 5.35 9.43
CA GLN A 83 -2.32 5.43 10.66
C GLN A 83 -2.90 4.07 11.02
N VAL A 84 -2.57 3.58 12.20
CA VAL A 84 -3.15 2.36 12.75
C VAL A 84 -4.57 2.65 13.23
N LYS A 85 -5.55 1.87 12.75
CA LYS A 85 -6.97 1.97 13.11
C LYS A 85 -7.40 0.95 14.14
N TYR A 86 -6.80 -0.23 14.10
CA TYR A 86 -7.08 -1.31 15.04
C TYR A 86 -5.83 -2.13 15.26
N ASP A 87 -5.64 -2.57 16.50
CA ASP A 87 -4.57 -3.46 16.95
C ASP A 87 -5.18 -4.57 17.83
N ASN A 88 -4.69 -5.80 17.70
CA ASN A 88 -5.19 -6.93 18.48
C ASN A 88 -4.51 -7.10 19.86
N ASN A 89 -3.59 -6.20 20.19
CA ASN A 89 -2.81 -6.09 21.42
C ASN A 89 -2.15 -7.41 21.82
N GLN A 90 -1.50 -8.08 20.85
CA GLN A 90 -0.72 -9.29 21.06
C GLN A 90 0.77 -8.98 21.03
N LYS A 91 1.61 -10.00 21.20
CA LYS A 91 3.07 -9.81 21.17
C LYS A 91 3.60 -9.69 19.75
N ASP A 92 4.40 -8.66 19.52
CA ASP A 92 5.16 -8.41 18.30
C ASP A 92 6.36 -9.39 18.14
N CYS A 93 7.11 -9.25 17.05
CA CYS A 93 8.33 -10.03 16.81
C CYS A 93 9.46 -9.83 17.84
N LEU A 94 9.42 -8.72 18.61
CA LEU A 94 10.37 -8.42 19.69
C LEU A 94 9.87 -8.92 21.06
N GLY A 95 8.64 -9.42 21.12
CA GLY A 95 7.98 -9.90 22.34
C GLY A 95 7.31 -8.79 23.15
N HIS A 96 7.25 -7.57 22.62
CA HIS A 96 6.53 -6.46 23.23
C HIS A 96 5.04 -6.59 22.94
N GLN A 97 4.22 -6.17 23.91
CA GLN A 97 2.77 -6.12 23.76
C GLN A 97 2.35 -4.69 24.07
N GLN A 98 1.97 -3.95 23.04
CA GLN A 98 1.56 -2.56 23.15
C GLN A 98 0.42 -2.29 22.18
N ASP A 99 -0.64 -1.67 22.68
CA ASP A 99 -1.72 -1.21 21.80
C ASP A 99 -1.24 0.01 20.99
N GLN A 100 -1.15 -0.17 19.67
CA GLN A 100 -0.75 0.85 18.71
C GLN A 100 -1.96 1.53 18.03
N ALA A 101 -3.19 1.25 18.48
CA ALA A 101 -4.38 1.87 17.89
C ALA A 101 -4.33 3.41 17.99
N GLY A 102 -4.54 4.07 16.85
CA GLY A 102 -4.47 5.52 16.74
C GLY A 102 -3.07 6.09 16.48
N GLU A 103 -2.03 5.26 16.51
CA GLU A 103 -0.66 5.69 16.17
C GLU A 103 -0.60 6.20 14.72
N VAL A 104 0.13 7.29 14.54
CA VAL A 104 0.42 7.87 13.23
C VAL A 104 1.94 7.87 13.03
N SER A 105 2.38 7.21 11.97
CA SER A 105 3.79 7.08 11.63
C SER A 105 4.04 7.70 10.25
N GLN A 106 5.17 8.39 10.11
CA GLN A 106 5.58 9.02 8.84
C GLN A 106 6.97 8.53 8.46
N TYR A 107 7.12 8.12 7.21
CA TYR A 107 8.36 7.58 6.67
C TYR A 107 8.66 8.18 5.29
N PHE A 108 9.94 8.32 5.00
CA PHE A 108 10.41 8.43 3.63
C PHE A 108 10.64 7.02 3.08
N VAL A 109 10.08 6.74 1.91
CA VAL A 109 10.21 5.44 1.23
C VAL A 109 11.26 5.58 0.14
N GLN A 110 12.45 5.06 0.41
CA GLN A 110 13.52 5.01 -0.58
C GLN A 110 13.46 3.72 -1.38
N TRP A 111 13.30 3.85 -2.70
CA TRP A 111 13.34 2.71 -3.62
C TRP A 111 14.77 2.35 -3.97
N ARG A 112 15.19 1.12 -3.64
CA ARG A 112 16.47 0.55 -4.12
C ARG A 112 16.29 -0.14 -5.47
N ASN A 113 15.18 -0.84 -5.64
CA ASN A 113 14.71 -1.44 -6.89
C ASN A 113 13.21 -1.80 -6.75
N ALA A 114 12.59 -2.38 -7.78
CA ALA A 114 11.16 -2.74 -7.79
C ALA A 114 10.70 -3.66 -6.64
N ASN A 115 11.63 -4.43 -6.06
CA ASN A 115 11.36 -5.45 -5.03
C ASN A 115 11.99 -5.10 -3.68
N THR A 116 12.56 -3.92 -3.51
CA THR A 116 13.25 -3.53 -2.27
C THR A 116 13.06 -2.05 -2.00
N ILE A 117 12.42 -1.76 -0.87
CA ILE A 117 12.22 -0.41 -0.35
C ILE A 117 12.84 -0.30 1.04
N GLN A 118 13.14 0.92 1.44
CA GLN A 118 13.61 1.22 2.79
C GLN A 118 12.77 2.34 3.39
N PHE A 119 12.43 2.21 4.66
CA PHE A 119 11.84 3.28 5.44
C PHE A 119 12.94 4.07 6.14
N CYS A 120 12.91 5.38 5.91
CA CYS A 120 13.91 6.31 6.40
C CYS A 120 13.23 7.42 7.20
N THR A 121 13.91 7.88 8.25
CA THR A 121 13.42 8.96 9.13
C THR A 121 13.66 10.36 8.55
N SER A 122 14.40 10.45 7.45
CA SER A 122 14.59 11.67 6.67
C SER A 122 14.78 11.33 5.19
N GLU A 123 14.76 12.36 4.34
CA GLU A 123 15.10 12.26 2.92
C GLU A 123 16.57 11.90 2.66
N LYS A 124 17.43 11.95 3.67
CA LYS A 124 18.85 11.60 3.53
C LYS A 124 19.02 10.09 3.61
N GLN A 125 19.74 9.52 2.65
CA GLN A 125 19.91 8.07 2.49
C GLN A 125 20.62 7.36 3.66
N ASP A 126 21.26 8.11 4.55
CA ASP A 126 22.02 7.62 5.72
C ASP A 126 21.14 7.31 6.94
N LYS A 127 19.83 7.63 6.90
CA LYS A 127 18.91 7.45 8.03
C LYS A 127 17.79 6.43 7.79
N CYS A 128 18.08 5.41 7.01
CA CYS A 128 17.15 4.31 6.75
C CYS A 128 17.30 3.21 7.81
N VAL A 129 16.22 2.99 8.56
CA VAL A 129 16.21 2.11 9.74
C VAL A 129 15.65 0.72 9.42
N VAL A 130 14.88 0.62 8.35
CA VAL A 130 14.04 -0.54 8.05
C VAL A 130 14.11 -0.85 6.57
N THR A 131 14.33 -2.13 6.21
CA THR A 131 14.36 -2.60 4.82
C THR A 131 13.24 -3.61 4.61
N LEU A 132 12.40 -3.35 3.61
CA LEU A 132 11.32 -4.26 3.22
C LEU A 132 11.61 -4.86 1.85
N ARG A 133 11.36 -6.16 1.73
CA ARG A 133 11.45 -6.90 0.47
C ARG A 133 10.06 -7.31 0.00
N ARG A 134 9.81 -7.20 -1.30
CA ARG A 134 8.54 -7.57 -1.90
C ARG A 134 8.37 -9.10 -1.85
N VAL A 135 7.23 -9.54 -1.35
CA VAL A 135 6.82 -10.95 -1.26
C VAL A 135 5.78 -11.27 -2.33
N LEU A 136 4.78 -10.40 -2.51
CA LEU A 136 3.78 -10.49 -3.58
C LEU A 136 3.56 -9.11 -4.24
N PRO A 137 3.31 -9.07 -5.56
CA PRO A 137 2.95 -7.85 -6.28
C PRO A 137 1.55 -7.31 -5.92
#